data_AF-A0A8J7DSW6-F1
#
_entry.id   AF-A0A8J7DSW6-F1
#
_cell.length_a   1.000
_cell.length_b   1.000
_cell.length_c   1.000
_cell.angle_alpha   90.00
_cell.angle_beta   90.00
_cell.angle_gamma   90.00
#
_symmetry.space_group_name_H-M   'P 1'
#
loop_
_entity.id
_entity.type
_entity.pdbx_description
1 polymer ?
#
loop_
_entity_poly.entity_id
_entity_poly.type
_entity_poly.pdbx_seq_one_letter_code
_entity_poly.pdbx_strand_id
1 'polypeptide(L)'
;MTAELSKTELGTLGETLVANWLQTQGWRLCDRQWHCRWSELDLVVAKGPANRDGQIAFVEVKTRSQGNWDAYGLMAITRSKQAKLWKAAQLYLLKHPQWAEATCRFDVALVACRRQVGGAPPTSLNSACQMTLDDRRYLVLQDYIDNAFDVPGR
;
A
#
# COMPACT_ATOMS: atom_id res chain seq x y z
N MET A 1 19.33 -1.52 -23.70
CA MET A 1 19.89 -1.54 -22.33
C MET A 1 18.78 -1.11 -21.39
N THR A 2 18.11 -2.04 -20.71
CA THR A 2 17.10 -1.67 -19.69
C THR A 2 17.84 -1.29 -18.42
N ALA A 3 17.75 -0.02 -18.00
CA ALA A 3 18.29 0.41 -16.71
C ALA A 3 17.64 -0.43 -15.59
N GLU A 4 18.45 -0.87 -14.62
CA GLU A 4 17.90 -1.47 -13.41
C GLU A 4 17.22 -0.37 -12.59
N LEU A 5 15.93 -0.55 -12.32
CA LEU A 5 15.19 0.31 -11.39
C LEU A 5 15.85 0.26 -10.02
N SER A 6 16.08 1.41 -9.43
CA SER A 6 16.48 1.51 -8.04
C SER A 6 15.38 0.94 -7.13
N LYS A 7 15.77 0.58 -5.90
CA LYS A 7 14.82 0.11 -4.88
C LYS A 7 13.71 1.14 -4.61
N THR A 8 14.04 2.42 -4.66
CA THR A 8 13.09 3.52 -4.44
C THR A 8 12.09 3.61 -5.58
N GLU A 9 12.55 3.61 -6.84
CA GLU A 9 11.66 3.64 -8.02
C GLU A 9 10.73 2.43 -8.04
N LEU A 10 11.25 1.25 -7.71
CA LEU A 10 10.44 0.03 -7.60
C LEU A 10 9.39 0.15 -6.48
N GLY A 11 9.74 0.79 -5.36
CA GLY A 11 8.81 1.12 -4.28
C GLY A 11 7.65 1.99 -4.76
N THR A 12 7.97 3.12 -5.39
CA THR A 12 6.97 4.08 -5.92
C THR A 12 6.07 3.47 -7.00
N LEU A 13 6.60 2.58 -7.85
CA LEU A 13 5.77 1.85 -8.82
C LEU A 13 4.84 0.85 -8.14
N GLY A 14 5.29 0.22 -7.04
CA GLY A 14 4.42 -0.62 -6.21
C GLY A 14 3.29 0.16 -5.56
N GLU A 15 3.56 1.35 -4.99
CA GLU A 15 2.53 2.24 -4.46
C GLU A 15 1.53 2.64 -5.54
N THR A 16 2.01 2.95 -6.75
CA THR A 16 1.16 3.29 -7.89
C THR A 16 0.25 2.13 -8.28
N LEU A 17 0.79 0.90 -8.32
CA LEU A 17 -0.01 -0.30 -8.58
C LEU A 17 -1.11 -0.48 -7.52
N VAL A 18 -0.76 -0.36 -6.24
CA VAL A 18 -1.71 -0.54 -5.14
C VAL A 18 -2.79 0.54 -5.15
N ALA A 19 -2.43 1.79 -5.39
CA ALA A 19 -3.38 2.90 -5.49
C ALA A 19 -4.38 2.67 -6.63
N ASN A 20 -3.91 2.29 -7.82
CA ASN A 20 -4.76 1.98 -8.96
C ASN A 20 -5.70 0.80 -8.65
N TRP A 21 -5.16 -0.28 -8.07
CA TRP A 21 -5.98 -1.42 -7.65
C TRP A 21 -7.06 -1.00 -6.65
N LEU A 22 -6.72 -0.25 -5.60
CA LEU A 22 -7.67 0.25 -4.61
C LEU A 22 -8.79 1.12 -5.23
N GLN A 23 -8.45 1.94 -6.22
CA GLN A 23 -9.45 2.70 -6.98
C GLN A 23 -10.43 1.80 -7.72
N THR A 24 -9.97 0.69 -8.31
CA THR A 24 -10.89 -0.30 -8.91
C THR A 24 -11.79 -0.99 -7.88
N GLN A 25 -11.36 -1.05 -6.62
CA GLN A 25 -12.13 -1.57 -5.49
C GLN A 25 -13.07 -0.52 -4.86
N GLY A 26 -13.19 0.67 -5.47
CA GLY A 26 -14.07 1.75 -5.04
C GLY A 26 -13.49 2.61 -3.90
N TRP A 27 -12.19 2.52 -3.62
CA TRP A 27 -11.52 3.44 -2.71
C TRP A 27 -11.10 4.71 -3.45
N ARG A 28 -11.17 5.85 -2.79
CA ARG A 28 -10.62 7.12 -3.27
C ARG A 28 -9.25 7.35 -2.66
N LEU A 29 -8.26 7.65 -3.48
CA LEU A 29 -6.96 8.12 -3.01
C LEU A 29 -7.11 9.52 -2.40
N CYS A 30 -6.70 9.66 -1.14
CA CYS A 30 -6.68 10.93 -0.42
C CYS A 30 -5.28 11.55 -0.47
N ASP A 31 -4.24 10.76 -0.18
CA ASP A 31 -2.85 11.19 -0.20
C ASP A 31 -1.92 10.03 -0.53
N ARG A 32 -0.70 10.36 -0.98
CA ARG A 32 0.41 9.43 -1.23
C ARG A 32 1.70 10.04 -0.70
N GLN A 33 2.57 9.20 -0.11
CA GLN A 33 3.87 9.62 0.44
C GLN A 33 3.69 10.82 1.39
N TRP A 34 2.70 10.74 2.28
CA TRP A 34 2.45 11.82 3.22
C TRP A 34 3.47 11.76 4.35
N HIS A 35 4.27 12.80 4.51
CA HIS A 35 5.35 12.81 5.49
C HIS A 35 5.03 13.67 6.72
N CYS A 36 5.45 13.17 7.89
CA CYS A 36 5.53 13.97 9.10
C CYS A 36 6.77 13.59 9.92
N ARG A 37 6.93 14.25 11.08
CA ARG A 37 8.11 14.05 11.95
C ARG A 37 8.28 12.63 12.50
N TRP A 38 7.24 11.80 12.49
CA TRP A 38 7.28 10.44 13.07
C TRP A 38 7.45 9.34 12.03
N SER A 39 6.80 9.49 10.88
CA SER A 39 6.82 8.51 9.78
C SER A 39 6.29 9.15 8.49
N GLU A 40 6.55 8.47 7.39
CA GLU A 40 5.79 8.55 6.16
C GLU A 40 4.57 7.61 6.22
N LEU A 41 3.49 8.00 5.54
CA LEU A 41 2.33 7.18 5.21
C LEU A 41 2.34 6.96 3.68
N ASP A 42 2.56 5.73 3.23
CA ASP A 42 2.74 5.44 1.81
C ASP A 42 1.47 5.80 1.01
N LEU A 43 0.30 5.34 1.45
CA LEU A 43 -1.00 5.69 0.87
C LEU A 43 -2.04 5.97 1.96
N VAL A 44 -2.89 6.97 1.71
CA VAL A 44 -4.10 7.22 2.48
C VAL A 44 -5.29 7.15 1.54
N VAL A 45 -6.23 6.24 1.83
CA VAL A 45 -7.42 6.04 0.99
C VAL A 45 -8.69 6.08 1.83
N ALA A 46 -9.81 6.44 1.21
CA ALA A 46 -11.10 6.45 1.88
C ALA A 46 -12.22 5.86 1.02
N LYS A 47 -13.24 5.30 1.68
CA LYS A 47 -14.39 4.69 1.03
C LYS A 47 -15.67 5.05 1.78
N GLY A 48 -16.71 5.42 1.02
CA GLY A 48 -17.96 5.92 1.58
C GLY A 48 -17.90 7.39 2.01
N PRO A 49 -18.89 7.85 2.79
CA PRO A 49 -19.01 9.25 3.23
C PRO A 49 -17.94 9.66 4.24
N ALA A 50 -17.64 10.96 4.36
CA ALA A 50 -16.69 11.48 5.34
C ALA A 50 -17.37 11.69 6.71
N ASN A 51 -17.78 10.60 7.34
CA ASN A 51 -18.41 10.52 8.66
C ASN A 51 -18.25 9.10 9.24
N ARG A 52 -18.96 8.79 10.34
CA ARG A 52 -18.95 7.47 11.00
C ARG A 52 -19.31 6.26 10.13
N ASP A 53 -20.03 6.46 9.02
CA ASP A 53 -20.42 5.38 8.10
C ASP A 53 -19.37 5.14 7.02
N GLY A 54 -18.35 5.99 6.93
CA GLY A 54 -17.22 5.84 6.03
C GLY A 54 -15.99 5.19 6.65
N GLN A 55 -15.01 4.94 5.80
CA GLN A 55 -13.76 4.32 6.15
C GLN A 55 -12.58 5.14 5.62
N ILE A 56 -11.50 5.18 6.41
CA ILE A 56 -10.20 5.68 6.01
C ILE A 56 -9.15 4.63 6.34
N ALA A 57 -8.29 4.32 5.38
CA ALA A 57 -7.23 3.33 5.52
C ALA A 57 -5.86 3.98 5.27
N PHE A 58 -4.94 3.68 6.17
CA PHE A 58 -3.52 4.01 6.04
C PHE A 58 -2.81 2.75 5.56
N VAL A 59 -2.42 2.71 4.30
CA VAL A 59 -1.90 1.51 3.65
C VAL A 59 -0.38 1.61 3.53
N GLU A 60 0.33 0.68 4.15
CA GLU A 60 1.76 0.50 3.95
C GLU A 60 2.00 -0.45 2.77
N VAL A 61 2.83 -0.05 1.81
CA VAL A 61 3.12 -0.81 0.60
C VAL A 61 4.53 -1.41 0.68
N LYS A 62 4.59 -2.74 0.60
CA LYS A 62 5.86 -3.48 0.60
C LYS A 62 6.11 -4.09 -0.76
N THR A 63 6.91 -3.39 -1.56
CA THR A 63 7.47 -3.94 -2.78
C THR A 63 8.72 -4.79 -2.48
N ARG A 64 8.77 -6.00 -3.03
CA ARG A 64 9.89 -6.95 -2.86
C ARG A 64 10.32 -7.53 -4.20
N SER A 65 11.62 -7.76 -4.35
CA SER A 65 12.18 -8.60 -5.41
C SER A 65 12.08 -10.08 -5.03
N GLN A 66 12.16 -10.98 -6.03
CA GLN A 66 12.17 -12.43 -5.79
C GLN A 66 13.22 -12.84 -4.75
N GLY A 67 12.83 -13.70 -3.80
CA GLY A 67 13.74 -14.38 -2.86
C GLY A 67 13.78 -13.81 -1.44
N ASN A 68 13.15 -12.66 -1.18
CA ASN A 68 13.05 -12.08 0.16
C ASN A 68 11.62 -12.18 0.68
N TRP A 69 11.27 -13.37 1.20
CA TRP A 69 9.95 -13.69 1.73
C TRP A 69 10.02 -13.78 3.26
N ASP A 70 10.07 -12.63 3.94
CA ASP A 70 9.67 -12.61 5.35
C ASP A 70 8.16 -12.89 5.41
N ALA A 71 7.74 -13.81 6.27
CA ALA A 71 6.38 -14.32 6.36
C ALA A 71 5.33 -13.17 6.27
N TYR A 72 4.70 -13.03 5.10
CA TYR A 72 3.57 -12.14 4.82
C TYR A 72 3.80 -10.63 5.05
N GLY A 73 5.05 -10.15 5.13
CA GLY A 73 5.39 -8.72 5.33
C GLY A 73 4.96 -8.12 6.69
N LEU A 74 4.13 -8.80 7.47
CA LEU A 74 3.70 -8.44 8.83
C LEU A 74 4.88 -8.31 9.79
N MET A 75 5.90 -9.18 9.66
CA MET A 75 7.11 -9.11 10.49
C MET A 75 7.88 -7.79 10.29
N ALA A 76 7.75 -7.15 9.12
CA ALA A 76 8.37 -5.86 8.83
C ALA A 76 7.63 -4.68 9.50
N ILE A 77 6.38 -4.88 9.94
CA ILE A 77 5.58 -3.88 10.65
C ILE A 77 5.75 -4.11 12.16
N THR A 78 6.98 -3.88 12.61
CA THR A 78 7.36 -4.03 14.03
C THR A 78 6.50 -3.13 14.92
N ARG A 79 6.36 -3.45 16.21
CA ARG A 79 5.64 -2.60 17.18
C ARG A 79 6.13 -1.14 17.18
N SER A 80 7.44 -0.93 17.00
CA SER A 80 8.00 0.43 16.91
C SER A 80 7.52 1.16 15.65
N LYS A 81 7.40 0.46 14.53
CA LYS A 81 6.84 1.00 13.29
C LYS A 81 5.35 1.28 13.43
N GLN A 82 4.58 0.36 14.00
CA GLN A 82 3.14 0.56 14.29
C GLN A 82 2.92 1.83 15.12
N ALA A 83 3.70 2.04 16.18
CA ALA A 83 3.60 3.24 17.01
C ALA A 83 3.91 4.55 16.26
N LYS A 84 4.81 4.53 15.28
CA LYS A 84 5.13 5.68 14.43
C LYS A 84 4.02 5.96 13.41
N LEU A 85 3.52 4.91 12.74
CA LEU A 85 2.38 5.00 11.82
C LEU A 85 1.13 5.52 12.54
N TRP A 86 0.87 5.06 13.76
CA TRP A 86 -0.21 5.56 14.61
C TRP A 86 -0.12 7.06 14.87
N LYS A 87 1.07 7.57 15.22
CA LYS A 87 1.28 9.01 15.43
C LYS A 87 1.12 9.82 14.13
N ALA A 88 1.60 9.27 13.02
CA ALA A 88 1.44 9.89 11.70
C ALA A 88 -0.04 9.98 11.31
N ALA A 89 -0.80 8.90 11.46
CA ALA A 89 -2.23 8.84 11.20
C ALA A 89 -3.04 9.81 12.09
N GLN A 90 -2.74 9.90 13.40
CA GLN A 90 -3.38 10.88 14.27
C GLN A 90 -3.17 12.32 13.79
N LEU A 91 -1.94 12.67 13.39
CA LEU A 91 -1.67 14.00 12.86
C LEU A 91 -2.33 14.23 11.50
N TYR A 92 -2.42 13.20 10.66
CA TYR A 92 -3.16 13.26 9.42
C TYR A 92 -4.63 13.60 9.70
N LEU A 93 -5.30 12.84 10.57
CA LEU A 93 -6.70 13.06 10.93
C LEU A 93 -6.94 14.43 11.58
N LEU A 94 -6.00 14.95 12.38
CA LEU A 94 -6.07 16.30 12.94
C LEU A 94 -6.05 17.38 11.85
N LYS A 95 -5.32 17.16 10.75
CA LYS A 95 -5.29 18.06 9.59
C LYS A 95 -6.47 17.86 8.63
N HIS A 96 -7.17 16.74 8.74
CA HIS A 96 -8.30 16.36 7.89
C HIS A 96 -9.53 16.00 8.74
N PRO A 97 -10.12 16.98 9.46
CA PRO A 97 -11.17 16.73 10.44
C PRO A 97 -12.43 16.08 9.86
N GLN A 98 -12.67 16.19 8.55
CA GLN A 98 -13.77 15.48 7.88
C GLN A 98 -13.67 13.95 8.00
N TRP A 99 -12.49 13.41 8.26
CA TRP A 99 -12.27 11.97 8.45
C TRP A 99 -12.15 11.57 9.93
N ALA A 100 -12.26 12.51 10.88
CA ALA A 100 -12.02 12.25 12.29
C ALA A 100 -12.97 11.21 12.90
N GLU A 101 -14.21 11.12 12.39
CA GLU A 101 -15.21 10.15 12.85
C GLU A 101 -15.25 8.87 12.00
N ALA A 102 -14.54 8.82 10.88
CA ALA A 102 -14.56 7.65 10.00
C ALA A 102 -13.88 6.45 10.68
N THR A 103 -14.30 5.24 10.27
CA THR A 103 -13.62 4.02 10.72
C THR A 103 -12.20 3.99 10.16
N CYS A 104 -11.22 4.11 11.05
CA CYS A 104 -9.80 4.12 10.72
C CYS A 104 -9.22 2.70 10.79
N ARG A 105 -8.46 2.30 9.76
CA ARG A 105 -7.72 1.03 9.71
C ARG A 105 -6.30 1.21 9.18
N PHE A 106 -5.42 0.28 9.54
CA PHE A 106 -4.07 0.17 8.98
C PHE A 106 -3.98 -1.10 8.16
N ASP A 107 -3.64 -0.96 6.89
CA ASP A 107 -3.58 -2.08 5.96
C ASP A 107 -2.15 -2.27 5.44
N VAL A 108 -1.85 -3.47 4.94
CA VAL A 108 -0.56 -3.79 4.31
C VAL A 108 -0.79 -4.37 2.92
N ALA A 109 -0.15 -3.80 1.91
CA ALA A 109 -0.14 -4.33 0.56
C ALA A 109 1.22 -4.95 0.22
N LEU A 110 1.23 -6.19 -0.23
CA LEU A 110 2.45 -6.89 -0.64
C LEU A 110 2.55 -6.92 -2.15
N VAL A 111 3.58 -6.28 -2.69
CA VAL A 111 3.84 -6.22 -4.13
C VAL A 111 5.09 -7.03 -4.47
N ALA A 112 4.95 -7.98 -5.38
CA ALA A 112 6.06 -8.78 -5.87
C ALA A 112 6.52 -8.31 -7.25
N CYS A 113 7.82 -8.07 -7.39
CA CYS A 113 8.46 -7.94 -8.70
C CYS A 113 8.84 -9.33 -9.21
N ARG A 114 8.18 -9.76 -10.29
CA ARG A 114 8.37 -11.07 -10.90
C ARG A 114 9.02 -10.95 -12.27
N ARG A 115 9.77 -11.98 -12.65
CA ARG A 115 10.26 -12.15 -14.02
C ARG A 115 9.25 -12.95 -14.83
N GLN A 116 9.04 -12.55 -16.07
CA GLN A 116 8.26 -13.32 -17.03
C GLN A 116 9.09 -14.52 -17.50
N VAL A 117 8.52 -15.72 -17.43
CA VAL A 117 9.16 -16.96 -17.88
C VAL A 117 8.43 -17.43 -19.14
N GLY A 118 8.95 -17.09 -20.32
CA GLY A 118 8.50 -17.58 -21.65
C GLY A 118 7.09 -17.17 -22.09
N GLY A 119 6.96 -16.41 -23.19
CA GLY A 119 5.67 -16.04 -23.80
C GLY A 119 4.89 -14.99 -22.98
N ALA A 120 3.91 -14.32 -23.61
CA ALA A 120 3.19 -13.12 -23.14
C ALA A 120 2.84 -13.12 -21.62
N PRO A 121 2.76 -11.92 -20.98
CA PRO A 121 2.35 -11.82 -19.58
C PRO A 121 1.04 -12.59 -19.35
N PRO A 122 0.85 -13.25 -18.20
CA PRO A 122 -0.33 -14.06 -17.95
C PRO A 122 -1.58 -13.22 -18.17
N THR A 123 -2.23 -13.42 -19.33
CA THR A 123 -3.32 -12.59 -19.84
C THR A 123 -4.65 -12.86 -19.12
N SER A 124 -4.61 -13.65 -18.04
CA SER A 124 -5.77 -14.20 -17.34
C SER A 124 -5.94 -13.71 -15.90
N LEU A 125 -5.09 -12.81 -15.41
CA LEU A 125 -5.25 -12.18 -14.09
C LEU A 125 -5.70 -10.73 -14.28
N ASN A 126 -6.66 -10.28 -13.45
CA ASN A 126 -7.28 -8.96 -13.51
C ASN A 126 -6.22 -7.86 -13.68
N SER A 127 -6.22 -7.14 -14.81
CA SER A 127 -5.18 -6.14 -15.16
C SER A 127 -4.98 -5.07 -14.09
N ALA A 128 -5.95 -4.86 -13.21
CA ALA A 128 -5.86 -3.93 -12.08
C ALA A 128 -4.80 -4.31 -11.03
N CYS A 129 -4.45 -5.60 -10.89
CA CYS A 129 -3.50 -6.06 -9.87
C CYS A 129 -2.08 -6.28 -10.42
N GLN A 130 -1.79 -5.86 -11.66
CA GLN A 130 -0.47 -6.00 -12.28
C GLN A 130 -0.01 -4.72 -13.00
N MET A 131 1.30 -4.53 -13.08
CA MET A 131 1.93 -3.44 -13.82
C MET A 131 3.19 -3.94 -14.52
N THR A 132 3.21 -3.91 -15.84
CA THR A 132 4.41 -4.23 -16.63
C THR A 132 5.47 -3.16 -16.39
N LEU A 133 6.70 -3.60 -16.08
CA LEU A 133 7.87 -2.73 -15.92
C LEU A 133 8.67 -2.66 -17.22
N ASP A 134 8.89 -3.82 -17.85
CA ASP A 134 9.56 -4.00 -19.13
C ASP A 134 9.22 -5.39 -19.71
N ASP A 135 9.82 -5.75 -20.85
CA ASP A 135 9.59 -7.00 -21.57
C ASP A 135 9.87 -8.29 -20.76
N ARG A 136 10.50 -8.17 -19.59
CA ARG A 136 10.94 -9.30 -18.76
C ARG A 136 10.43 -9.23 -17.33
N ARG A 137 9.89 -8.10 -16.88
CA ARG A 137 9.52 -7.85 -15.49
C ARG A 137 8.17 -7.19 -15.35
N TYR A 138 7.44 -7.57 -14.32
CA TYR A 138 6.20 -6.94 -13.92
C TYR A 138 6.06 -6.94 -12.40
N LEU A 139 5.30 -5.97 -11.89
CA LEU A 139 4.79 -5.95 -10.53
C LEU A 139 3.44 -6.65 -10.48
N VAL A 140 3.18 -7.36 -9.40
CA VAL A 140 1.88 -7.93 -9.08
C VAL A 140 1.56 -7.67 -7.61
N LEU A 141 0.35 -7.19 -7.33
CA LEU A 141 -0.21 -7.18 -5.99
C LEU A 141 -0.46 -8.64 -5.59
N GLN A 142 0.36 -9.14 -4.67
CA GLN A 142 0.31 -10.53 -4.24
C GLN A 142 -0.67 -10.74 -3.10
N ASP A 143 -0.75 -9.77 -2.18
CA ASP A 143 -1.64 -9.86 -1.02
C ASP A 143 -2.04 -8.46 -0.54
N TYR A 144 -3.20 -8.38 0.09
CA TYR A 144 -3.72 -7.17 0.73
C TYR A 144 -4.34 -7.54 2.06
N ILE A 145 -3.69 -7.12 3.15
CA ILE A 145 -4.03 -7.48 4.52
C ILE A 145 -4.77 -6.29 5.14
N ASP A 146 -6.09 -6.40 5.22
CA ASP A 146 -6.95 -5.47 5.95
C ASP A 146 -6.69 -5.55 7.45
N ASN A 147 -6.69 -4.41 8.15
CA ASN A 147 -6.50 -4.34 9.61
C ASN A 147 -5.24 -5.10 10.06
N ALA A 148 -4.13 -4.88 9.36
CA ALA A 148 -2.87 -5.58 9.57
C ALA A 148 -2.30 -5.42 10.99
N PHE A 149 -2.70 -4.37 11.71
CA PHE A 149 -2.46 -4.23 13.15
C PHE A 149 -3.49 -3.30 13.80
N ASP A 150 -3.71 -3.53 15.09
CA ASP A 150 -4.67 -2.78 15.88
C ASP A 150 -4.20 -1.35 16.18
N VAL A 151 -5.21 -0.50 16.33
CA VAL A 151 -5.09 0.79 16.98
C VAL A 151 -4.92 0.58 18.49
N PRO A 152 -3.83 1.04 19.11
CA PRO A 152 -3.67 0.89 20.56
C PRO A 152 -4.81 1.60 21.32
N GLY A 153 -5.51 0.88 22.19
CA GLY A 153 -6.47 1.45 23.15
C GLY A 153 -7.93 1.54 22.70
N ARG A 154 -8.39 0.64 21.81
CA ARG A 154 -9.80 0.24 21.80
C ARG A 154 -10.02 -1.00 22.65
#